data_AF-G5B974-F1
#
_entry.id   AF-G5B974-F1
#
_cell.length_a   1.000
_cell.length_b   1.000
_cell.length_c   1.000
_cell.angle_alpha   90.00
_cell.angle_beta   90.00
_cell.angle_gamma   90.00
#
_symmetry.space_group_name_H-M   'P 1'
#
loop_
_entity.id
_entity.type
_entity.pdbx_description
1 polymer ?
#
loop_
_entity_poly.entity_id
_entity_poly.type
_entity_poly.pdbx_seq_one_letter_code
_entity_poly.pdbx_strand_id
1 'polypeptide(L)'
;ISIPLQFFPLGPGRYPCKILLTSSYDVRVYDVEGVVNANQPDATFEFETPAFEPLTQNIPINNETKKAWKCQVKIEGKWFYGPAILLVRPGETVEYPLTFKPILECEVMGKLTLQNKVDGMVHIIDIKGIGKKPLACGTIIMDCKVGDVANKSIIVPNYMRTILTFKLMDLSHRTLQVLIKQEIQRKSGYAIQADGEQLRVQLDTIQCELNAPTQFKGRLNELISQIRMQNHFGAVKSEERYYMDADLLHEIKQHLKQQQEGLSHFLISIIKDDLEVIKLVEHGLNETIHIRGGVFS
;
A
#
# COMPACT_ATOMS: atom_id res chain seq x y z
N ILE A 1 -10.05 46.15 23.84
CA ILE A 1 -11.29 46.27 23.03
C ILE A 1 -11.17 45.26 21.91
N SER A 2 -12.14 44.34 21.79
CA SER A 2 -12.22 43.37 20.69
C SER A 2 -13.32 43.84 19.75
N ILE A 3 -13.03 44.00 18.46
CA ILE A 3 -14.02 44.41 17.45
C ILE A 3 -14.40 43.14 16.67
N PRO A 4 -15.63 42.61 16.82
CA PRO A 4 -16.06 41.46 16.06
C PRO A 4 -16.29 41.86 14.60
N LEU A 5 -15.60 41.17 13.69
CA LEU A 5 -15.77 41.33 12.24
C LEU A 5 -16.55 40.13 11.71
N GLN A 6 -17.60 40.40 10.93
CA GLN A 6 -18.34 39.36 10.21
C GLN A 6 -18.00 39.43 8.72
N PHE A 7 -17.67 38.28 8.14
CA PHE A 7 -17.29 38.17 6.74
C PHE A 7 -18.34 37.34 5.98
N PHE A 8 -19.09 37.98 5.08
CA PHE A 8 -20.13 37.37 4.25
C PHE A 8 -19.76 37.46 2.76
N PRO A 9 -18.93 36.54 2.25
CA PRO A 9 -18.57 36.55 0.84
C PRO A 9 -19.70 36.04 -0.05
N LEU A 10 -19.87 36.66 -1.22
CA LEU A 10 -20.87 36.26 -2.22
C LEU A 10 -20.41 35.09 -3.10
N GLY A 11 -19.11 34.82 -3.17
CA GLY A 11 -18.53 33.76 -3.98
C GLY A 11 -17.05 33.50 -3.65
N PRO A 12 -16.42 32.54 -4.33
CA PRO A 12 -15.00 32.30 -4.19
C PRO A 12 -14.18 33.47 -4.76
N GLY A 13 -13.03 33.74 -4.14
CA GLY A 13 -12.16 34.83 -4.56
C GLY A 13 -11.48 35.53 -3.40
N ARG A 14 -10.79 36.63 -3.73
CA ARG A 14 -10.07 37.47 -2.80
C ARG A 14 -10.78 38.80 -2.62
N TYR A 15 -10.99 39.18 -1.37
CA TYR A 15 -11.68 40.38 -0.96
C TYR A 15 -10.70 41.27 -0.18
N PRO A 16 -9.93 42.13 -0.87
CA PRO A 16 -9.07 43.10 -0.21
C PRO A 16 -9.94 44.22 0.40
N CYS A 17 -9.83 44.38 1.71
CA CYS A 17 -10.59 45.34 2.50
C CYS A 17 -9.63 46.22 3.31
N LYS A 18 -10.06 47.44 3.63
CA LYS A 18 -9.32 48.33 4.53
C LYS A 18 -10.20 48.69 5.71
N ILE A 19 -9.67 48.53 6.91
CA ILE A 19 -10.29 49.00 8.14
C ILE A 19 -9.58 50.28 8.54
N LEU A 20 -10.30 51.39 8.46
CA LEU A 20 -9.82 52.69 8.91
C LEU A 20 -10.32 52.93 10.34
N LEU A 21 -9.39 53.10 11.29
CA LEU A 21 -9.67 53.51 12.66
C LEU A 21 -9.16 54.94 12.85
N THR A 22 -10.06 55.85 13.21
CA THR A 22 -9.74 57.28 13.41
C THR A 22 -10.07 57.70 14.83
N SER A 23 -9.16 58.47 15.43
CA SER A 23 -9.30 59.17 16.70
C SER A 23 -8.88 60.64 16.51
N SER A 24 -9.16 61.51 17.48
CA SER A 24 -8.74 62.92 17.46
C SER A 24 -7.23 63.13 17.45
N TYR A 25 -6.43 62.08 17.71
CA TYR A 25 -4.98 62.14 17.80
C TYR A 25 -4.25 61.11 16.92
N ASP A 26 -4.95 60.15 16.33
CA ASP A 26 -4.35 59.01 15.62
C ASP A 26 -5.26 58.47 14.52
N VAL A 27 -4.68 58.04 13.41
CA VAL A 27 -5.37 57.39 12.30
C VAL A 27 -4.60 56.13 11.93
N ARG A 28 -5.25 54.98 12.00
CA ARG A 28 -4.69 53.67 11.65
C ARG A 28 -5.46 53.04 10.52
N VAL A 29 -4.75 52.52 9.53
CA VAL A 29 -5.32 51.72 8.45
C VAL A 29 -4.82 50.30 8.61
N TYR A 30 -5.74 49.34 8.67
CA TYR A 30 -5.44 47.92 8.64
C TYR A 30 -5.91 47.36 7.30
N ASP A 31 -4.98 46.86 6.49
CA ASP A 31 -5.32 46.10 5.30
C ASP A 31 -5.69 44.66 5.73
N VAL A 32 -6.90 44.23 5.39
CA VAL A 32 -7.43 42.90 5.69
C VAL A 32 -7.79 42.23 4.37
N GLU A 33 -7.37 40.98 4.17
CA GLU A 33 -7.66 40.22 2.95
C GLU A 33 -8.50 38.99 3.33
N GLY A 34 -9.75 38.95 2.87
CA GLY A 34 -10.62 37.78 2.99
C GLY A 34 -10.40 36.84 1.81
N VAL A 35 -10.08 35.57 2.07
CA VAL A 35 -9.87 34.55 1.02
C VAL A 35 -10.96 33.50 1.13
N VAL A 36 -11.64 33.25 0.02
CA VAL A 36 -12.76 32.30 -0.07
C VAL A 36 -12.41 31.29 -1.14
N ASN A 37 -12.24 30.04 -0.73
CA ASN A 37 -11.89 28.96 -1.65
C ASN A 37 -13.15 28.47 -2.39
N ALA A 38 -12.98 28.06 -3.64
CA ALA A 38 -14.05 27.40 -4.39
C ALA A 38 -14.29 25.99 -3.81
N ASN A 39 -15.57 25.59 -3.75
CA ASN A 39 -15.96 24.24 -3.33
C ASN A 39 -15.98 23.22 -4.48
N GLN A 40 -15.73 23.67 -5.71
CA GLN A 40 -15.72 22.84 -6.92
C GLN A 40 -14.31 22.78 -7.51
N PRO A 41 -13.95 21.67 -8.17
CA PRO A 41 -12.67 21.54 -8.85
C PRO A 41 -12.53 22.55 -9.99
N ASP A 42 -11.34 23.12 -10.13
CA ASP A 42 -11.01 24.15 -11.12
C ASP A 42 -10.90 23.54 -12.54
N ALA A 43 -10.49 22.27 -12.62
CA ALA A 43 -10.33 21.53 -13.87
C ALA A 43 -10.32 20.01 -13.63
N THR A 44 -10.48 19.25 -14.71
CA THR A 44 -10.33 17.79 -14.73
C THR A 44 -9.28 17.38 -15.75
N PHE A 45 -8.33 16.53 -15.35
CA PHE A 45 -7.28 16.00 -16.24
C PHE A 45 -7.38 14.48 -16.35
N GLU A 46 -7.19 13.95 -17.56
CA GLU A 46 -7.23 12.51 -17.84
C GLU A 46 -5.87 12.00 -18.31
N PHE A 47 -5.43 10.90 -17.70
CA PHE A 47 -4.18 10.20 -17.97
C PHE A 47 -4.52 8.82 -18.50
N GLU A 48 -3.95 8.44 -19.64
CA GLU A 48 -4.17 7.13 -20.24
C GLU A 48 -2.83 6.52 -20.67
N THR A 49 -2.46 5.39 -20.07
CA THR A 49 -1.18 4.72 -20.35
C THR A 49 -1.28 3.21 -20.10
N PRO A 50 -0.54 2.35 -20.82
CA PRO A 50 -0.42 0.94 -20.48
C PRO A 50 0.09 0.74 -19.04
N ALA A 51 -0.33 -0.35 -18.40
CA ALA A 51 0.25 -0.75 -17.13
C ALA A 51 1.77 -0.91 -17.24
N PHE A 52 2.47 -0.47 -16.20
CA PHE A 52 3.93 -0.37 -16.05
C PHE A 52 4.62 0.76 -16.81
N GLU A 53 3.92 1.47 -17.69
CA GLU A 53 4.44 2.63 -18.40
C GLU A 53 4.06 3.95 -17.70
N PRO A 54 5.05 4.74 -17.22
CA PRO A 54 4.76 6.03 -16.60
C PRO A 54 4.39 7.08 -17.66
N LEU A 55 3.29 7.78 -17.44
CA LEU A 55 2.90 8.96 -18.22
C LEU A 55 3.01 10.20 -17.35
N THR A 56 3.81 11.19 -17.77
CA THR A 56 3.88 12.49 -17.09
C THR A 56 3.18 13.55 -17.94
N GLN A 57 2.21 14.24 -17.36
CA GLN A 57 1.62 15.44 -17.94
C GLN A 57 2.02 16.66 -17.12
N ASN A 58 2.29 17.75 -17.82
CA ASN A 58 2.62 19.03 -17.23
C ASN A 58 1.33 19.85 -17.11
N ILE A 59 0.91 20.12 -15.88
CA ILE A 59 -0.31 20.85 -15.56
C ILE A 59 0.07 22.33 -15.40
N PRO A 60 -0.47 23.26 -16.21
CA PRO A 60 -0.14 24.67 -16.12
C PRO A 60 -0.78 25.30 -14.88
N ILE A 61 0.04 25.78 -13.95
CA ILE A 61 -0.40 26.47 -12.74
C ILE A 61 -0.09 27.96 -12.89
N ASN A 62 -1.13 28.77 -13.12
CA ASN A 62 -1.02 30.20 -13.31
C ASN A 62 -1.17 30.97 -11.99
N ASN A 63 -0.16 31.75 -11.60
CA ASN A 63 -0.25 32.69 -10.49
C ASN A 63 -0.59 34.09 -11.00
N GLU A 64 -1.87 34.44 -10.99
CA GLU A 64 -2.35 35.78 -11.39
C GLU A 64 -2.09 36.86 -10.33
N THR A 65 -1.55 36.50 -9.17
CA THR A 65 -1.39 37.42 -8.04
C THR A 65 -0.05 38.13 -8.09
N LYS A 66 0.02 39.28 -7.41
CA LYS A 66 1.26 40.07 -7.26
C LYS A 66 2.23 39.49 -6.23
N LYS A 67 1.84 38.42 -5.52
CA LYS A 67 2.65 37.77 -4.48
C LYS A 67 3.13 36.41 -4.98
N ALA A 68 4.35 36.02 -4.62
CA ALA A 68 4.85 34.69 -4.97
C ALA A 68 4.05 33.62 -4.22
N TRP A 69 3.75 32.52 -4.89
CA TRP A 69 3.06 31.37 -4.29
C TRP A 69 4.07 30.33 -3.81
N LYS A 70 3.82 29.81 -2.60
CA LYS A 70 4.51 28.64 -2.06
C LYS A 70 3.45 27.60 -1.73
N CYS A 71 3.17 26.76 -2.71
CA CYS A 71 2.11 25.78 -2.65
C CYS A 71 2.63 24.47 -2.05
N GLN A 72 1.94 23.97 -1.03
CA GLN A 72 2.05 22.58 -0.61
C GLN A 72 1.07 21.76 -1.45
N VAL A 73 1.58 20.73 -2.10
CA VAL A 73 0.81 19.88 -3.00
C VAL A 73 0.43 18.59 -2.30
N LYS A 74 -0.85 18.25 -2.33
CA LYS A 74 -1.38 16.97 -1.83
C LYS A 74 -2.03 16.23 -2.99
N ILE A 75 -1.54 15.01 -3.25
CA ILE A 75 -2.06 14.13 -4.30
C ILE A 75 -2.83 13.00 -3.61
N GLU A 76 -4.12 12.90 -3.89
CA GLU A 76 -5.00 11.84 -3.42
C GLU A 76 -5.38 10.97 -4.61
N GLY A 77 -4.76 9.82 -4.78
CA GLY A 77 -5.03 8.94 -5.91
C GLY A 77 -3.97 7.87 -6.03
N LYS A 78 -4.38 6.62 -6.28
CA LYS A 78 -3.41 5.54 -6.45
C LYS A 78 -2.62 5.77 -7.73
N TRP A 79 -1.31 5.49 -7.67
CA TRP A 79 -0.40 5.55 -8.82
C TRP A 79 -0.11 6.94 -9.40
N PHE A 80 -0.55 8.00 -8.72
CA PHE A 80 -0.17 9.37 -9.05
C PHE A 80 0.99 9.83 -8.17
N TYR A 81 1.95 10.52 -8.80
CA TYR A 81 3.18 10.98 -8.17
C TYR A 81 3.56 12.36 -8.71
N GLY A 82 4.11 13.21 -7.86
CA GLY A 82 4.61 14.53 -8.26
C GLY A 82 5.30 15.27 -7.12
N PRO A 83 5.89 16.44 -7.40
CA PRO A 83 6.55 17.26 -6.39
C PRO A 83 5.61 17.71 -5.26
N ALA A 84 6.00 17.51 -4.00
CA ALA A 84 5.18 17.90 -2.85
C ALA A 84 5.11 19.42 -2.59
N ILE A 85 5.99 20.19 -3.23
CA ILE A 85 6.10 21.64 -3.08
C ILE A 85 6.24 22.26 -4.47
N LEU A 86 5.48 23.33 -4.72
CA LEU A 86 5.53 24.12 -5.94
C LEU A 86 5.74 25.60 -5.60
N LEU A 87 6.65 26.25 -6.32
CA LEU A 87 6.93 27.68 -6.22
C LEU A 87 6.55 28.35 -7.55
N VAL A 88 5.70 29.38 -7.50
CA VAL A 88 5.24 30.10 -8.68
C VAL A 88 5.45 31.60 -8.46
N ARG A 89 6.20 32.28 -9.33
CA ARG A 89 6.45 33.72 -9.18
C ARG A 89 5.19 34.53 -9.50
N PRO A 90 5.12 35.80 -9.07
CA PRO A 90 4.00 36.68 -9.42
C PRO A 90 3.82 36.79 -10.94
N GLY A 91 2.61 36.56 -11.44
CA GLY A 91 2.29 36.65 -12.87
C GLY A 91 2.89 35.54 -13.75
N GLU A 92 3.45 34.49 -13.14
CA GLU A 92 4.09 33.38 -13.85
C GLU A 92 3.15 32.18 -13.95
N THR A 93 3.24 31.44 -15.06
CA THR A 93 2.65 30.10 -15.19
C THR A 93 3.76 29.06 -15.09
N VAL A 94 3.63 28.12 -14.17
CA VAL A 94 4.59 27.02 -13.98
C VAL A 94 3.93 25.70 -14.37
N GLU A 95 4.68 24.91 -15.14
CA GLU A 95 4.30 23.57 -15.57
C GLU A 95 4.57 22.55 -14.46
N TYR A 96 3.52 22.11 -13.76
CA TYR A 96 3.63 21.11 -12.69
C TYR A 96 3.65 19.68 -13.25
N PRO A 97 4.75 18.91 -13.09
CA PRO A 97 4.84 17.56 -13.65
C PRO A 97 4.10 16.56 -12.75
N LEU A 98 2.94 16.09 -13.19
CA LEU A 98 2.19 15.02 -12.54
C LEU A 98 2.38 13.72 -13.32
N THR A 99 2.89 12.69 -12.65
CA THR A 99 3.13 11.37 -13.25
C THR A 99 2.09 10.36 -12.79
N PHE A 100 1.43 9.70 -13.75
CA PHE A 100 0.60 8.53 -13.53
C PHE A 100 1.37 7.27 -13.94
N LYS A 101 1.57 6.33 -13.00
CA LYS A 101 2.30 5.07 -13.24
C LYS A 101 1.49 3.86 -12.74
N PRO A 102 0.49 3.40 -13.51
CA PRO A 102 -0.34 2.26 -13.13
C PRO A 102 0.48 0.97 -13.18
N ILE A 103 0.13 0.00 -12.35
CA ILE A 103 0.79 -1.34 -12.30
C ILE A 103 -0.11 -2.46 -12.83
N LEU A 104 -1.34 -2.13 -13.24
CA LEU A 104 -2.35 -3.05 -13.72
C LEU A 104 -3.41 -2.28 -14.53
N GLU A 105 -4.26 -3.02 -15.24
CA GLU A 105 -5.40 -2.46 -15.96
C GLU A 105 -6.44 -1.93 -14.96
N CYS A 106 -6.72 -0.63 -14.98
CA CYS A 106 -7.56 0.03 -13.98
C CYS A 106 -8.11 1.37 -14.46
N GLU A 107 -9.13 1.83 -13.74
CA GLU A 107 -9.59 3.22 -13.77
C GLU A 107 -9.57 3.74 -12.34
N VAL A 108 -8.89 4.86 -12.11
CA VAL A 108 -8.78 5.50 -10.80
C VAL A 108 -9.11 6.98 -10.88
N MET A 109 -9.91 7.43 -9.94
CA MET A 109 -10.14 8.84 -9.70
C MET A 109 -9.24 9.32 -8.57
N GLY A 110 -8.84 10.57 -8.65
CA GLY A 110 -8.02 11.23 -7.65
C GLY A 110 -8.22 12.74 -7.66
N LYS A 111 -7.53 13.39 -6.74
CA LYS A 111 -7.61 14.82 -6.49
C LYS A 111 -6.22 15.37 -6.25
N LEU A 112 -5.86 16.42 -6.97
CA LEU A 112 -4.66 17.23 -6.77
C LEU A 112 -5.07 18.51 -6.06
N THR A 113 -4.54 18.73 -4.86
CA THR A 113 -4.82 19.94 -4.07
C THR A 113 -3.55 20.77 -3.93
N LEU A 114 -3.58 22.00 -4.41
CA LEU A 114 -2.51 22.98 -4.24
C LEU A 114 -2.92 24.00 -3.18
N GLN A 115 -2.29 23.94 -2.00
CA GLN A 115 -2.54 24.90 -0.93
C GLN A 115 -1.41 25.91 -0.85
N ASN A 116 -1.68 27.16 -1.21
CA ASN A 116 -0.72 28.24 -1.03
C ASN A 116 -0.63 28.64 0.45
N LYS A 117 0.58 28.58 1.02
CA LYS A 117 0.82 28.90 2.44
C LYS A 117 0.90 30.39 2.74
N VAL A 118 0.99 31.24 1.71
CA VAL A 118 1.14 32.70 1.87
C VAL A 118 -0.21 33.38 2.11
N ASP A 119 -1.27 32.90 1.47
CA ASP A 119 -2.62 33.50 1.45
C ASP A 119 -3.71 32.53 1.95
N GLY A 120 -3.40 31.23 2.10
CA GLY A 120 -4.38 30.20 2.46
C GLY A 120 -5.26 29.73 1.30
N MET A 121 -5.01 30.17 0.07
CA MET A 121 -5.81 29.82 -1.10
C MET A 121 -5.57 28.35 -1.48
N VAL A 122 -6.66 27.64 -1.75
CA VAL A 122 -6.64 26.22 -2.12
C VAL A 122 -7.22 26.06 -3.52
N HIS A 123 -6.42 25.49 -4.41
CA HIS A 123 -6.85 25.09 -5.75
C HIS A 123 -7.01 23.57 -5.77
N ILE A 124 -8.07 23.12 -6.41
CA ILE A 124 -8.45 21.70 -6.46
C ILE A 124 -8.59 21.30 -7.92
N ILE A 125 -7.90 20.24 -8.31
CA ILE A 125 -7.94 19.69 -9.65
C ILE A 125 -8.31 18.22 -9.56
N ASP A 126 -9.36 17.81 -10.27
CA ASP A 126 -9.74 16.41 -10.36
C ASP A 126 -8.85 15.71 -11.40
N ILE A 127 -8.37 14.52 -11.06
CA ILE A 127 -7.49 13.72 -11.92
C ILE A 127 -8.08 12.33 -12.11
N LYS A 128 -8.06 11.86 -13.35
CA LYS A 128 -8.52 10.55 -13.76
C LYS A 128 -7.39 9.79 -14.42
N GLY A 129 -7.11 8.57 -13.96
CA GLY A 129 -6.07 7.71 -14.49
C GLY A 129 -6.63 6.40 -15.03
N ILE A 130 -6.34 6.10 -16.29
CA ILE A 130 -6.75 4.88 -16.98
C ILE A 130 -5.49 4.07 -17.32
N GLY A 131 -5.28 2.99 -16.58
CA GLY A 131 -4.28 1.99 -16.89
C GLY A 131 -4.83 1.01 -17.91
N LYS A 132 -4.25 0.97 -19.11
CA LYS A 132 -4.56 -0.04 -20.14
C LYS A 132 -3.82 -1.35 -19.88
N LYS A 133 -4.16 -2.39 -20.63
CA LYS A 133 -3.43 -3.66 -20.61
C LYS A 133 -1.92 -3.43 -20.75
N PRO A 134 -1.09 -4.15 -19.98
CA PRO A 134 0.36 -4.01 -20.06
C PRO A 134 0.84 -4.37 -21.47
N LEU A 135 1.88 -3.70 -21.91
CA LEU A 135 2.60 -4.09 -23.12
C LEU A 135 3.25 -5.47 -22.90
N ALA A 136 3.36 -6.24 -23.98
CA ALA A 136 4.08 -7.50 -23.93
C ALA A 136 5.54 -7.24 -23.53
N CYS A 137 5.98 -7.84 -22.42
CA CYS A 137 7.32 -7.61 -21.87
C CYS A 137 8.44 -8.18 -22.76
N GLY A 138 8.11 -9.03 -23.72
CA GLY A 138 9.01 -9.54 -24.75
C GLY A 138 8.55 -10.88 -25.34
N THR A 139 9.24 -11.34 -26.38
CA THR A 139 9.05 -12.67 -26.98
C THR A 139 10.22 -13.55 -26.59
N ILE A 140 9.94 -14.71 -25.98
CA ILE A 140 10.97 -15.68 -25.64
C ILE A 140 11.07 -16.67 -26.81
N ILE A 141 12.09 -16.48 -27.65
CA ILE A 141 12.45 -17.45 -28.68
C ILE A 141 13.28 -18.55 -27.99
N MET A 142 12.93 -19.80 -28.28
CA MET A 142 13.55 -20.98 -27.69
C MET A 142 13.90 -21.95 -28.81
N ASP A 143 15.18 -21.97 -29.18
CA ASP A 143 15.70 -22.86 -30.21
C ASP A 143 16.00 -24.22 -29.57
N CYS A 144 15.39 -25.29 -30.09
CA CYS A 144 15.59 -26.65 -29.61
C CYS A 144 15.70 -27.62 -30.80
N LYS A 145 16.66 -28.55 -30.72
CA LYS A 145 16.82 -29.63 -31.72
C LYS A 145 15.87 -30.79 -31.39
N VAL A 146 15.45 -31.53 -32.41
CA VAL A 146 14.56 -32.68 -32.25
C VAL A 146 15.23 -33.73 -31.36
N GLY A 147 14.59 -34.03 -30.22
CA GLY A 147 15.06 -35.04 -29.25
C GLY A 147 15.69 -34.46 -27.97
N ASP A 148 16.04 -33.18 -27.96
CA ASP A 148 16.65 -32.54 -26.79
C ASP A 148 15.61 -31.84 -25.89
N VAL A 149 15.92 -31.76 -24.59
CA VAL A 149 15.14 -30.98 -23.62
C VAL A 149 15.82 -29.62 -23.40
N ALA A 150 15.16 -28.54 -23.83
CA ALA A 150 15.61 -27.18 -23.59
C ALA A 150 14.86 -26.55 -22.41
N ASN A 151 15.59 -26.08 -21.39
CA ASN A 151 15.05 -25.38 -20.23
C ASN A 151 15.44 -23.89 -20.28
N LYS A 152 14.47 -22.99 -20.12
CA LYS A 152 14.73 -21.55 -20.02
C LYS A 152 13.97 -20.98 -18.83
N SER A 153 14.69 -20.35 -17.91
CA SER A 153 14.11 -19.71 -16.74
C SER A 153 13.54 -18.34 -17.12
N ILE A 154 12.31 -18.07 -16.66
CA ILE A 154 11.66 -16.76 -16.82
C ILE A 154 11.73 -16.06 -15.46
N ILE A 155 12.41 -14.92 -15.43
CA ILE A 155 12.45 -14.08 -14.22
C ILE A 155 11.19 -13.22 -14.22
N VAL A 156 10.33 -13.41 -13.22
CA VAL A 156 9.10 -12.61 -13.04
C VAL A 156 9.36 -11.57 -11.94
N PRO A 157 9.60 -10.30 -12.29
CA PRO A 157 9.82 -9.24 -11.30
C PRO A 157 8.55 -8.98 -10.47
N ASN A 158 8.72 -8.83 -9.15
CA ASN A 158 7.64 -8.42 -8.25
C ASN A 158 7.55 -6.89 -8.17
N TYR A 159 6.50 -6.32 -8.72
CA TYR A 159 6.25 -4.87 -8.73
C TYR A 159 5.39 -4.36 -7.55
N MET A 160 4.98 -5.23 -6.62
CA MET A 160 4.26 -4.84 -5.41
C MET A 160 5.17 -4.80 -4.19
N ARG A 161 4.94 -3.81 -3.30
CA ARG A 161 5.63 -3.68 -1.99
C ARG A 161 5.22 -4.75 -0.97
N THR A 162 4.21 -5.56 -1.31
CA THR A 162 3.74 -6.67 -0.48
C THR A 162 4.24 -7.99 -1.08
N ILE A 163 4.63 -8.93 -0.24
CA ILE A 163 4.96 -10.30 -0.65
C ILE A 163 3.76 -10.84 -1.43
N LEU A 164 3.99 -11.35 -2.65
CA LEU A 164 2.97 -11.89 -3.56
C LEU A 164 2.39 -13.24 -3.07
N THR A 165 2.15 -13.42 -1.77
CA THR A 165 1.58 -14.66 -1.23
C THR A 165 0.19 -14.95 -1.80
N PHE A 166 -0.63 -13.91 -2.03
CA PHE A 166 -1.98 -14.10 -2.57
C PHE A 166 -1.98 -14.58 -4.03
N LYS A 167 -1.13 -14.01 -4.89
CA LYS A 167 -0.98 -14.48 -6.29
C LYS A 167 -0.28 -15.83 -6.38
N LEU A 168 0.68 -16.12 -5.48
CA LEU A 168 1.31 -17.43 -5.39
C LEU A 168 0.28 -18.51 -5.02
N MET A 169 -0.64 -18.22 -4.10
CA MET A 169 -1.70 -19.15 -3.71
C MET A 169 -2.68 -19.42 -4.86
N ASP A 170 -3.10 -18.38 -5.59
CA ASP A 170 -3.93 -18.53 -6.80
C ASP A 170 -3.22 -19.32 -7.90
N LEU A 171 -1.95 -19.01 -8.17
CA LEU A 171 -1.15 -19.71 -9.16
C LEU A 171 -0.92 -21.17 -8.76
N SER A 172 -0.62 -21.42 -7.48
CA SER A 172 -0.44 -22.76 -6.91
C SER A 172 -1.73 -23.59 -6.99
N HIS A 173 -2.88 -22.96 -6.75
CA HIS A 173 -4.17 -23.61 -6.91
C HIS A 173 -4.44 -23.96 -8.37
N ARG A 174 -4.16 -23.05 -9.31
CA ARG A 174 -4.30 -23.30 -10.75
C ARG A 174 -3.34 -24.38 -11.24
N THR A 175 -2.08 -24.38 -10.81
CA THR A 175 -1.12 -25.44 -11.16
C THR A 175 -1.56 -26.79 -10.58
N LEU A 176 -2.06 -26.82 -9.34
CA LEU A 176 -2.60 -28.03 -8.74
C LEU A 176 -3.82 -28.54 -9.52
N GLN A 177 -4.73 -27.66 -9.94
CA GLN A 177 -5.87 -28.04 -10.79
C GLN A 177 -5.43 -28.65 -12.13
N VAL A 178 -4.39 -28.08 -12.77
CA VAL A 178 -3.84 -28.62 -14.02
C VAL A 178 -3.17 -29.98 -13.78
N LEU A 179 -2.38 -30.11 -12.72
CA LEU A 179 -1.75 -31.37 -12.31
C LEU A 179 -2.79 -32.46 -12.03
N ILE A 180 -3.86 -32.14 -11.31
CA ILE A 180 -4.97 -33.07 -11.03
C ILE A 180 -5.62 -33.52 -12.34
N LYS A 181 -5.93 -32.58 -13.25
CA LYS A 181 -6.55 -32.93 -14.56
C LYS A 181 -5.63 -33.81 -15.42
N GLN A 182 -4.34 -33.50 -15.46
CA GLN A 182 -3.34 -34.30 -16.18
C GLN A 182 -3.21 -35.70 -15.57
N GLU A 183 -3.19 -35.80 -14.23
CA GLU A 183 -3.05 -37.07 -13.54
C GLU A 183 -4.29 -37.96 -13.71
N ILE A 184 -5.50 -37.37 -13.70
CA ILE A 184 -6.76 -38.08 -14.01
C ILE A 184 -6.75 -38.58 -15.46
N GLN A 185 -6.33 -37.77 -16.42
CA GLN A 185 -6.26 -38.19 -17.83
C GLN A 185 -5.22 -39.31 -18.04
N ARG A 186 -4.05 -39.20 -17.42
CA ARG A 186 -2.98 -40.20 -17.49
C ARG A 186 -3.39 -41.54 -16.89
N LYS A 187 -4.14 -41.52 -15.79
CA LYS A 187 -4.61 -42.70 -15.06
C LYS A 187 -6.00 -43.18 -15.49
N SER A 188 -6.62 -42.54 -16.48
CA SER A 188 -7.91 -42.95 -17.02
C SER A 188 -7.80 -44.36 -17.62
N GLY A 189 -8.61 -45.30 -17.14
CA GLY A 189 -8.60 -46.70 -17.57
C GLY A 189 -7.71 -47.64 -16.76
N TYR A 190 -6.96 -47.13 -15.77
CA TYR A 190 -6.22 -47.96 -14.82
C TYR A 190 -7.05 -48.22 -13.55
N ALA A 191 -6.89 -49.39 -12.93
CA ALA A 191 -7.47 -49.66 -11.61
C ALA A 191 -6.85 -48.73 -10.55
N ILE A 192 -7.63 -48.36 -9.53
CA ILE A 192 -7.17 -47.51 -8.42
C ILE A 192 -5.98 -48.19 -7.73
N GLN A 193 -4.83 -47.51 -7.76
CA GLN A 193 -3.58 -47.97 -7.14
C GLN A 193 -3.64 -47.73 -5.62
N ALA A 194 -2.89 -48.54 -4.84
CA ALA A 194 -2.85 -48.47 -3.38
C ALA A 194 -2.51 -47.05 -2.86
N ASP A 195 -1.57 -46.35 -3.50
CA ASP A 195 -1.20 -44.98 -3.14
C ASP A 195 -2.35 -43.98 -3.33
N GLY A 196 -3.19 -44.19 -4.36
CA GLY A 196 -4.36 -43.36 -4.62
C GLY A 196 -5.45 -43.57 -3.57
N GLU A 197 -5.64 -44.82 -3.12
CA GLU A 197 -6.55 -45.14 -2.03
C GLU A 197 -6.07 -44.53 -0.70
N GLN A 198 -4.77 -44.59 -0.42
CA GLN A 198 -4.18 -43.97 0.78
C GLN A 198 -4.41 -42.45 0.81
N LEU A 199 -4.19 -41.76 -0.31
CA LEU A 199 -4.48 -40.33 -0.44
C LEU A 199 -5.97 -40.02 -0.25
N ARG A 200 -6.86 -40.87 -0.77
CA ARG A 200 -8.31 -40.74 -0.56
C ARG A 200 -8.68 -40.80 0.91
N VAL A 201 -8.15 -41.79 1.63
CA VAL A 201 -8.41 -41.98 3.07
C VAL A 201 -7.92 -40.78 3.89
N GLN A 202 -6.74 -40.23 3.55
CA GLN A 202 -6.23 -39.02 4.20
C GLN A 202 -7.14 -37.80 3.96
N LEU A 203 -7.59 -37.60 2.72
CA LEU A 203 -8.49 -36.50 2.37
C LEU A 203 -9.84 -36.63 3.07
N ASP A 204 -10.39 -37.83 3.15
CA ASP A 204 -11.67 -38.09 3.81
C ASP A 204 -11.59 -37.84 5.32
N THR A 205 -10.47 -38.21 5.94
CA THR A 205 -10.18 -37.93 7.36
C THR A 205 -10.17 -36.42 7.62
N ILE A 206 -9.42 -35.66 6.80
CA ILE A 206 -9.35 -34.19 6.91
C ILE A 206 -10.74 -33.56 6.68
N GLN A 207 -11.50 -34.06 5.71
CA GLN A 207 -12.84 -33.58 5.42
C GLN A 207 -13.81 -33.82 6.59
N CYS A 208 -13.72 -34.98 7.24
CA CYS A 208 -14.52 -35.33 8.41
C CYS A 208 -14.19 -34.44 9.61
N GLU A 209 -12.90 -34.16 9.85
CA GLU A 209 -12.46 -33.24 10.91
C GLU A 209 -12.95 -31.81 10.66
N LEU A 210 -12.83 -31.30 9.43
CA LEU A 210 -13.32 -29.97 9.05
C LEU A 210 -14.83 -29.83 9.18
N ASN A 211 -15.57 -30.88 8.81
CA ASN A 211 -17.03 -30.90 8.86
C ASN A 211 -17.59 -31.22 10.26
N ALA A 212 -16.76 -31.65 11.20
CA ALA A 212 -17.19 -31.99 12.56
C ALA A 212 -17.83 -30.74 13.22
N PRO A 213 -19.13 -30.77 13.56
CA PRO A 213 -19.87 -29.57 13.96
C PRO A 213 -19.33 -28.92 15.26
N THR A 214 -18.64 -29.68 16.10
CA THR A 214 -18.10 -29.24 17.39
C THR A 214 -16.61 -28.86 17.36
N GLN A 215 -15.91 -29.04 16.24
CA GLN A 215 -14.49 -28.73 16.14
C GLN A 215 -14.25 -27.27 15.72
N PHE A 216 -14.21 -26.99 14.42
CA PHE A 216 -13.82 -25.67 13.92
C PHE A 216 -15.01 -24.72 13.84
N LYS A 217 -16.10 -25.14 13.20
CA LYS A 217 -17.28 -24.29 12.99
C LYS A 217 -17.97 -23.90 14.31
N GLY A 218 -18.09 -24.85 15.24
CA GLY A 218 -18.67 -24.62 16.57
C GLY A 218 -17.85 -23.61 17.39
N ARG A 219 -16.54 -23.83 17.52
CA ARG A 219 -15.63 -22.92 18.25
C ARG A 219 -15.55 -21.54 17.62
N LEU A 220 -15.57 -21.44 16.29
CA LEU A 220 -15.52 -20.17 15.58
C LEU A 220 -16.82 -19.37 15.80
N ASN A 221 -17.98 -20.02 15.75
CA ASN A 221 -19.25 -19.38 16.07
C ASN A 221 -19.36 -18.94 17.53
N GLU A 222 -18.84 -19.74 18.45
CA GLU A 222 -18.75 -19.37 19.87
C GLU A 222 -17.87 -18.13 20.06
N LEU A 223 -16.69 -18.10 19.44
CA LEU A 223 -15.74 -16.99 19.54
C LEU A 223 -16.28 -15.70 18.91
N ILE A 224 -16.94 -15.80 17.75
CA ILE A 224 -17.65 -14.66 17.14
C ILE A 224 -18.76 -14.15 18.09
N SER A 225 -19.50 -15.07 18.71
CA SER A 225 -20.56 -14.70 19.66
C SER A 225 -19.99 -14.00 20.90
N GLN A 226 -18.86 -14.48 21.44
CA GLN A 226 -18.16 -13.84 22.55
C GLN A 226 -17.66 -12.43 22.19
N ILE A 227 -17.05 -12.25 21.02
CA ILE A 227 -16.59 -10.93 20.52
C ILE A 227 -17.80 -9.98 20.37
N ARG A 228 -18.91 -10.48 19.83
CA ARG A 228 -20.13 -9.68 19.66
C ARG A 228 -20.71 -9.22 21.00
N MET A 229 -20.74 -10.11 22.00
CA MET A 229 -21.18 -9.76 23.35
C MET A 229 -20.24 -8.78 24.05
N GLN A 230 -18.92 -8.96 23.92
CA GLN A 230 -17.93 -8.04 24.47
C GLN A 230 -18.03 -6.64 23.85
N ASN A 231 -18.23 -6.53 22.54
CA ASN A 231 -18.36 -5.23 21.87
C ASN A 231 -19.62 -4.45 22.32
N HIS A 232 -20.72 -5.14 22.65
CA HIS A 232 -21.89 -4.48 23.24
C HIS A 232 -21.65 -3.97 24.68
N PHE A 233 -20.83 -4.66 25.47
CA PHE A 233 -20.44 -4.20 26.81
C PHE A 233 -19.35 -3.12 26.78
N GLY A 234 -18.45 -3.15 25.79
CA GLY A 234 -17.36 -2.17 25.62
C GLY A 234 -17.84 -0.77 25.24
N ALA A 235 -18.96 -0.66 24.52
CA ALA A 235 -19.54 0.63 24.15
C ALA A 235 -20.11 1.43 25.35
N VAL A 236 -20.30 0.80 26.51
CA VAL A 236 -20.86 1.43 27.72
C VAL A 236 -19.75 1.84 28.73
N LYS A 237 -18.47 1.54 28.45
CA LYS A 237 -17.32 1.87 29.33
C LYS A 237 -16.28 2.78 28.69
N SER A 238 -16.72 3.82 27.99
CA SER A 238 -15.84 4.88 27.49
C SER A 238 -16.22 6.25 28.04
N GLU A 239 -16.39 6.35 29.37
CA GLU A 239 -16.03 7.56 30.10
C GLU A 239 -14.79 7.22 30.93
N GLU A 240 -13.62 7.22 30.28
CA GLU A 240 -12.33 7.08 30.97
C GLU A 240 -12.11 8.33 31.84
N ARG A 241 -12.43 8.24 33.13
CA ARG A 241 -12.10 9.24 34.15
C ARG A 241 -10.63 9.14 34.60
N TYR A 242 -9.73 8.84 33.67
CA TYR A 242 -8.29 8.76 33.93
C TYR A 242 -7.54 9.55 32.87
N TYR A 243 -6.79 10.57 33.31
CA TYR A 243 -5.84 11.29 32.47
C TYR A 243 -4.54 10.48 32.46
N MET A 244 -4.21 9.84 31.33
CA MET A 244 -2.90 9.23 31.17
C MET A 244 -1.83 10.31 31.03
N ASP A 245 -0.81 10.24 31.88
CA ASP A 245 0.35 11.12 31.80
C ASP A 245 1.15 10.83 30.51
N ALA A 246 1.35 11.87 29.72
CA ALA A 246 1.93 11.77 28.38
C ALA A 246 3.42 11.39 28.43
N ASP A 247 4.11 11.80 29.50
CA ASP A 247 5.55 11.55 29.68
C ASP A 247 5.81 10.09 30.04
N LEU A 248 5.03 9.52 30.97
CA LEU A 248 5.08 8.10 31.30
C LEU A 248 4.76 7.20 30.08
N LEU A 249 3.79 7.61 29.25
CA LEU A 249 3.45 6.88 28.03
C LEU A 249 4.58 6.92 27.00
N HIS A 250 5.29 8.04 26.90
CA HIS A 250 6.46 8.16 26.04
C HIS A 250 7.58 7.21 26.49
N GLU A 251 7.84 7.13 27.80
CA GLU A 251 8.85 6.25 28.39
C GLU A 251 8.51 4.76 28.15
N ILE A 252 7.26 4.36 28.39
CA ILE A 252 6.79 2.99 28.10
C ILE A 252 6.96 2.65 26.62
N LYS A 253 6.59 3.58 25.72
CA LYS A 253 6.73 3.38 24.28
C LYS A 253 8.19 3.24 23.85
N GLN A 254 9.08 4.02 24.47
CA GLN A 254 10.51 3.94 24.21
C GLN A 254 11.11 2.62 24.71
N HIS A 255 10.71 2.16 25.90
CA HIS A 255 11.14 0.86 26.43
C HIS A 255 10.67 -0.30 25.56
N LEU A 256 9.39 -0.30 25.14
CA LEU A 256 8.85 -1.31 24.23
C LEU A 256 9.56 -1.31 22.87
N LYS A 257 9.95 -0.13 22.37
CA LYS A 257 10.74 -0.02 21.14
C LYS A 257 12.12 -0.67 21.29
N GLN A 258 12.81 -0.40 22.40
CA GLN A 258 14.11 -1.02 22.70
C GLN A 258 13.98 -2.54 22.85
N GLN A 259 12.93 -3.04 23.52
CA GLN A 259 12.66 -4.47 23.61
C GLN A 259 12.39 -5.10 22.24
N GLN A 260 11.62 -4.43 21.38
CA GLN A 260 11.34 -4.92 20.03
C GLN A 260 12.61 -4.99 19.17
N GLU A 261 13.47 -3.99 19.25
CA GLU A 261 14.76 -3.96 18.55
C GLU A 261 15.70 -5.05 19.06
N GLY A 262 15.79 -5.24 20.38
CA GLY A 262 16.58 -6.31 21.00
C GLY A 262 16.11 -7.71 20.61
N LEU A 263 14.79 -7.96 20.67
CA LEU A 263 14.20 -9.22 20.24
C LEU A 263 14.41 -9.46 18.74
N SER A 264 14.22 -8.44 17.90
CA SER A 264 14.45 -8.56 16.45
C SER A 264 15.89 -8.93 16.15
N HIS A 265 16.86 -8.27 16.77
CA HIS A 265 18.28 -8.56 16.56
C HIS A 265 18.63 -9.98 17.04
N PHE A 266 18.20 -10.36 18.25
CA PHE A 266 18.52 -11.65 18.82
C PHE A 266 17.83 -12.82 18.10
N LEU A 267 16.51 -12.76 17.90
CA LEU A 267 15.75 -13.86 17.28
C LEU A 267 15.95 -13.98 15.78
N ILE A 268 16.03 -12.86 15.05
CA ILE A 268 15.99 -12.91 13.58
C ILE A 268 17.39 -12.93 12.99
N SER A 269 18.36 -12.23 13.58
CA SER A 269 19.75 -12.27 13.10
C SER A 269 20.50 -13.40 13.75
N ILE A 270 20.72 -13.34 15.07
CA ILE A 270 21.67 -14.25 15.74
C ILE A 270 21.21 -15.71 15.65
N ILE A 271 19.98 -16.02 16.07
CA ILE A 271 19.49 -17.42 16.04
C ILE A 271 19.43 -17.97 14.60
N LYS A 272 19.11 -17.12 13.63
CA LYS A 272 19.05 -17.55 12.23
C LYS A 272 20.44 -17.81 11.66
N ASP A 273 21.39 -16.92 11.93
CA ASP A 273 22.79 -17.07 11.53
C ASP A 273 23.38 -18.33 12.20
N ASP A 274 23.12 -18.53 13.49
CA ASP A 274 23.53 -19.73 14.23
C ASP A 274 22.89 -21.00 13.65
N LEU A 275 21.62 -20.97 13.25
CA LEU A 275 20.95 -22.09 12.58
C LEU A 275 21.60 -22.43 11.23
N GLU A 276 21.99 -21.43 10.44
CA GLU A 276 22.68 -21.65 9.17
C GLU A 276 24.10 -22.20 9.40
N VAL A 277 24.80 -21.75 10.44
CA VAL A 277 26.09 -22.32 10.85
C VAL A 277 25.93 -23.77 11.29
N ILE A 278 24.90 -24.10 12.08
CA ILE A 278 24.63 -25.47 12.52
C ILE A 278 24.36 -26.39 11.33
N LYS A 279 23.55 -25.95 10.34
CA LYS A 279 23.32 -26.72 9.11
C LYS A 279 24.61 -26.98 8.34
N LEU A 280 25.50 -25.98 8.27
CA LEU A 280 26.78 -26.11 7.58
C LEU A 280 27.70 -27.12 8.28
N VAL A 281 27.70 -27.12 9.62
CA VAL A 281 28.42 -28.13 10.41
C VAL A 281 27.83 -29.53 10.23
N GLU A 282 26.50 -29.66 10.21
CA GLU A 282 25.81 -30.94 9.96
C GLU A 282 26.17 -31.50 8.57
N HIS A 283 26.15 -30.66 7.53
CA HIS A 283 26.57 -31.04 6.19
C HIS A 283 28.04 -31.48 6.14
N GLY A 284 28.95 -30.74 6.77
CA GLY A 284 30.38 -31.09 6.82
C GLY A 284 30.67 -32.39 7.59
N LEU A 285 29.90 -32.68 8.64
CA LEU A 285 29.98 -33.95 9.38
C LEU A 285 29.47 -35.13 8.54
N ASN A 286 28.39 -34.96 7.77
CA ASN A 286 27.87 -36.01 6.90
C ASN A 286 28.85 -36.32 5.75
N GLU A 287 29.55 -35.32 5.21
CA GLU A 287 30.59 -35.51 4.18
C GLU A 287 31.84 -36.22 4.74
N THR A 288 32.27 -35.91 5.96
CA THR A 288 33.44 -36.55 6.59
C THR A 288 33.18 -38.00 7.01
N ILE A 289 31.94 -38.36 7.35
CA ILE A 289 31.54 -39.77 7.58
C ILE A 289 31.63 -40.57 6.28
N HIS A 290 31.31 -40.00 5.12
CA HIS A 290 31.49 -40.65 3.82
C HIS A 290 32.97 -40.87 3.46
N ILE A 291 33.88 -39.99 3.87
CA ILE A 291 35.32 -40.12 3.61
C ILE A 291 35.96 -41.19 4.52
N ARG A 292 35.52 -41.33 5.78
CA ARG A 292 36.02 -42.38 6.70
C ARG A 292 35.54 -43.79 6.38
N GLY A 293 34.43 -43.93 5.65
CA GLY A 293 33.95 -45.23 5.15
C GLY A 293 34.76 -45.83 3.99
N GLY A 294 35.63 -45.04 3.35
CA GLY A 294 36.43 -45.46 2.19
C GLY A 294 37.88 -45.87 2.49
N VAL A 295 38.35 -45.77 3.74
CA VAL A 295 39.76 -46.05 4.11
C VAL A 295 39.92 -47.36 4.90
N PHE A 296 38.85 -48.12 5.10
CA PHE A 296 38.93 -49.51 5.56
C PHE A 296 38.38 -50.43 4.45
N SER A 297 39.19 -50.65 3.42
CA SER A 297 39.14 -51.82 2.54
C SER A 297 40.49 -52.52 2.60
#